data_AF-A0A3E2CKE4-F1
#
_entry.id   AF-A0A3E2CKE4-F1
#
_cell.length_a   1.000
_cell.length_b   1.000
_cell.length_c   1.000
_cell.angle_alpha   90.00
_cell.angle_beta   90.00
_cell.angle_gamma   90.00
#
_symmetry.space_group_name_H-M   'P 1'
#
loop_
_entity.id
_entity.type
_entity.pdbx_description
1 polymer ?
#
loop_
_entity_poly.entity_id
_entity_poly.type
_entity_poly.pdbx_seq_one_letter_code
_entity_poly.pdbx_strand_id
1 'polypeptide(L)' 'DGQGNYNFGLTEQSMFHEIDPDSIDHQRGMDITVVTTTKDDVEAKSLLKHLGFPFKEN' A
#
# COMPACT_ATOMS: atom_id res chain seq x y z
N ASP A 1 -11.32 5.03 5.18
CA ASP A 1 -12.58 4.46 5.71
C ASP A 1 -12.99 5.10 7.03
N GLY A 2 -12.48 6.30 7.34
CA GLY A 2 -12.80 7.03 8.57
C GLY A 2 -12.26 6.37 9.84
N GLN A 3 -11.45 5.31 9.71
CA GLN A 3 -10.89 4.52 10.80
C GLN A 3 -9.37 4.39 10.67
N GLY A 4 -8.71 5.28 9.91
CA GLY A 4 -7.26 5.29 9.78
C GLY A 4 -6.67 4.16 8.94
N ASN A 5 -7.48 3.41 8.17
CA ASN A 5 -6.94 2.38 7.28
C ASN A 5 -6.63 2.97 5.90
N TYR A 6 -5.50 2.52 5.34
CA TYR A 6 -5.04 2.94 4.02
C TYR A 6 -5.01 1.74 3.06
N ASN A 7 -5.84 1.82 2.01
CA ASN A 7 -5.95 0.78 1.00
C ASN A 7 -5.40 1.30 -0.32
N PHE A 8 -4.54 0.52 -0.98
CA PHE A 8 -4.02 0.82 -2.31
C PHE A 8 -3.84 -0.46 -3.12
N GLY A 9 -4.05 -0.34 -4.43
CA GLY A 9 -3.87 -1.45 -5.36
C GLY A 9 -2.52 -1.37 -6.07
N LEU A 10 -1.94 -2.53 -6.33
CA LEU A 10 -0.83 -2.76 -7.24
C LEU A 10 -1.37 -3.47 -8.47
N THR A 11 -1.03 -2.96 -9.65
CA THR A 11 -1.46 -3.57 -10.92
C THR A 11 -0.69 -4.83 -11.25
N GLU A 12 0.51 -4.99 -10.70
CA GLU A 12 1.39 -6.13 -10.96
C GLU A 12 2.23 -6.50 -9.75
N GLN A 13 2.45 -7.81 -9.57
CA GLN A 13 3.27 -8.37 -8.51
C GLN A 13 4.78 -8.38 -8.84
N SER A 14 5.15 -8.23 -10.11
CA SER A 14 6.54 -8.30 -10.60
C SER A 14 7.49 -7.22 -10.03
N MET A 15 6.95 -6.21 -9.35
CA MET A 15 7.74 -5.17 -8.67
C MET A 15 8.52 -5.68 -7.45
N PHE A 16 8.15 -6.84 -6.89
CA PHE A 16 8.84 -7.44 -5.75
C PHE A 16 10.02 -8.29 -6.25
N HIS A 17 11.22 -8.03 -5.72
CA HIS A 17 12.42 -8.78 -6.07
C HIS A 17 12.37 -10.24 -5.62
N GLU A 18 11.48 -10.57 -4.69
CA GLU A 18 11.21 -11.94 -4.25
C GLU A 18 10.48 -12.79 -5.30
N ILE A 19 9.84 -12.17 -6.30
CA ILE A 19 9.14 -12.88 -7.37
C ILE A 19 10.07 -13.07 -8.55
N ASP A 20 10.24 -14.33 -8.98
CA ASP A 20 10.94 -14.66 -10.22
C ASP A 20 10.05 -14.34 -11.42
N PRO A 21 10.38 -13.33 -12.24
CA PRO A 21 9.56 -12.92 -13.38
C PRO A 21 9.46 -14.02 -14.45
N ASP A 22 10.45 -14.90 -14.57
CA ASP A 22 10.46 -15.98 -15.55
C ASP A 22 9.48 -17.11 -15.17
N SER A 23 9.03 -17.13 -13.91
CA SER A 23 8.06 -18.09 -13.39
C SER A 23 6.59 -17.61 -13.45
N ILE A 24 6.36 -16.35 -13.84
CA ILE A 24 5.02 -15.75 -13.86
C ILE A 24 4.22 -16.22 -15.08
N ASP A 25 3.08 -16.86 -14.84
CA ASP A 25 2.16 -17.32 -15.89
C ASP A 25 1.30 -16.18 -16.46
N HIS A 26 0.83 -15.30 -15.57
CA HIS A 26 -0.04 -14.16 -15.87
C HIS A 26 0.23 -13.02 -14.88
N GLN A 27 0.09 -11.78 -15.35
CA GLN A 27 0.12 -10.59 -14.49
C GLN A 27 -1.11 -10.60 -13.57
N ARG A 28 -0.89 -10.46 -12.27
CA ARG A 28 -1.94 -10.44 -11.24
C ARG A 28 -1.82 -9.16 -10.44
N GLY A 29 -2.92 -8.41 -10.35
CA GLY A 29 -3.00 -7.30 -9.41
C GLY A 29 -3.08 -7.79 -7.97
N MET A 30 -2.79 -6.89 -7.03
CA MET A 30 -2.91 -7.14 -5.59
C MET A 30 -3.44 -5.90 -4.89
N ASP A 31 -4.40 -6.07 -3.99
CA ASP A 31 -4.85 -5.01 -3.09
C ASP A 31 -4.12 -5.15 -1.75
N ILE A 32 -3.51 -4.05 -1.30
CA ILE A 32 -2.83 -3.96 -0.02
C ILE A 32 -3.62 -3.02 0.89
N THR A 33 -3.89 -3.49 2.11
CA THR A 33 -4.55 -2.72 3.17
C THR A 33 -3.62 -2.60 4.37
N VAL A 34 -3.28 -1.36 4.73
CA VAL A 34 -2.55 -1.05 5.95
C VAL A 34 -3.54 -0.65 7.03
N VAL A 35 -3.69 -1.51 8.04
CA VAL A 35 -4.55 -1.27 9.19
C VAL A 35 -3.75 -0.59 10.29
N THR A 36 -4.23 0.55 10.77
CA THR A 36 -3.61 1.28 11.89
C THR A 36 -4.52 1.26 13.11
N THR A 37 -3.95 1.52 14.29
CA THR A 37 -4.72 1.57 15.55
C THR A 37 -5.43 2.91 15.78
N THR A 38 -5.12 3.93 14.97
CA THR A 38 -5.68 5.29 15.10
C THR A 38 -7.12 5.33 14.60
N LYS A 39 -7.97 6.15 15.22
CA LYS A 39 -9.38 6.32 14.81
C LYS A 39 -9.60 7.52 13.89
N ASP A 40 -8.53 8.22 13.52
CA ASP A 40 -8.57 9.44 12.72
C ASP A 40 -7.68 9.26 11.47
N ASP A 41 -8.23 9.59 10.31
CA ASP A 41 -7.54 9.52 9.02
C ASP A 41 -6.38 10.54 8.94
N VAL A 42 -6.46 11.67 9.67
CA VAL A 42 -5.38 12.67 9.72
C VAL A 42 -4.15 12.13 10.45
N GLU A 43 -4.37 11.49 11.60
CA GLU A 43 -3.29 10.85 12.37
C GLU A 43 -2.67 9.70 11.58
N ALA A 44 -3.49 8.84 10.97
CA ALA A 44 -3.03 7.74 10.14
C ALA A 44 -2.18 8.23 8.94
N LYS A 45 -2.63 9.29 8.25
CA LYS A 45 -1.88 9.89 7.15
C LYS A 45 -0.55 10.48 7.62
N SER A 46 -0.53 11.15 8.76
CA SER A 46 0.70 11.69 9.35
C SER A 46 1.68 10.57 9.71
N LEU A 47 1.21 9.50 10.36
CA LEU A 47 2.01 8.33 10.70
C LEU A 47 2.66 7.71 9.45
N LEU A 48 1.85 7.43 8.42
CA LEU A 48 2.34 6.83 7.19
C LEU A 48 3.31 7.76 6.46
N LYS A 49 3.08 9.09 6.47
CA LYS A 49 4.02 10.06 5.89
C LYS A 49 5.37 10.03 6.61
N HIS A 50 5.39 9.98 7.94
CA HIS A 50 6.62 9.87 8.72
C HIS A 50 7.31 8.51 8.59
N LEU A 51 6.55 7.44 8.32
CA LEU A 51 7.08 6.12 7.99
C LEU A 51 7.71 6.05 6.59
N GLY A 52 7.54 7.09 5.77
CA GLY A 52 8.10 7.19 4.43
C GLY A 52 7.19 6.70 3.31
N PHE A 53 5.88 6.56 3.56
CA PHE A 53 4.94 6.25 2.48
C PHE A 53 4.93 7.39 1.43
N PRO A 54 5.01 7.05 0.14
CA PRO A 54 5.07 8.03 -0.94
C PRO A 54 3.68 8.59 -1.24
N PHE A 55 3.19 9.50 -0.39
CA PHE A 55 1.98 10.25 -0.69
C PHE A 55 2.26 11.38 -1.67
N LYS A 56 1.33 11.63 -2.59
CA LYS A 56 1.34 12.82 -3.44
C LYS A 56 1.19 14.09 -2.58
N GLU A 57 2.10 15.04 -2.74
CA GLU A 57 1.93 16.39 -2.19
C GLU A 57 1.03 17.18 -3.15
N ASN A 58 -0.06 17.73 -2.63
CA ASN A 58 -1.04 18.53 -3.39
C ASN A 58 -0.73 20.02 -3.25
#